data_AF-A0A9D5QTI1-F1
#
_entry.id   AF-A0A9D5QTI1-F1
#
_cell.length_a   1.000
_cell.length_b   1.000
_cell.length_c   1.000
_cell.angle_alpha   90.00
_cell.angle_beta   90.00
_cell.angle_gamma   90.00
#
_symmetry.space_group_name_H-M   'P 1'
#
loop_
_entity.id
_entity.type
_entity.pdbx_description
1 polymer ?
#
loop_
_entity_poly.entity_id
_entity_poly.type
_entity_poly.pdbx_seq_one_letter_code
_entity_poly.pdbx_strand_id
1 'polypeptide(L)'
;MLCFISCSKAAEPATVVTNTTNAVNNYLLYPTANIYTFLKLDTRNGKIWQVQYSMDENEFEVVLSDKELVENGKPGQFALYPTTNNWTFLLIDTANGKVWHVQWSQDANNRMIIPIESL
;
A
#
# COMPACT_ATOMS: atom_id res chain seq x y z
N MET A 1 37.15 13.71 -30.18
CA MET A 1 35.70 13.54 -30.01
C MET A 1 35.48 12.39 -29.05
N LEU A 2 35.24 12.67 -27.77
CA LEU A 2 34.99 11.65 -26.74
C LEU A 2 33.48 11.58 -26.53
N CYS A 3 32.89 10.45 -26.90
CA CYS A 3 31.45 10.21 -26.78
C CYS A 3 31.17 9.67 -25.36
N PHE A 4 30.53 10.46 -24.51
CA PHE A 4 30.05 9.99 -23.21
C PHE A 4 28.72 9.25 -23.44
N ILE A 5 28.76 7.92 -23.32
CA ILE A 5 27.54 7.11 -23.28
C ILE A 5 26.94 7.30 -21.89
N SER A 6 25.91 8.15 -21.79
CA SER A 6 25.06 8.20 -20.61
C SER A 6 24.25 6.90 -20.54
N CYS A 7 24.60 6.03 -19.61
CA CYS A 7 23.76 4.88 -19.27
C CYS A 7 22.64 5.39 -18.36
N SER A 8 21.44 5.57 -18.92
CA SER A 8 20.25 5.84 -18.13
C SER A 8 19.95 4.63 -17.25
N LYS A 9 20.19 4.74 -15.93
CA LYS A 9 19.69 3.75 -14.98
C LYS A 9 18.16 3.72 -15.11
N ALA A 10 17.61 2.57 -15.53
CA ALA A 10 16.19 2.30 -15.40
C ALA A 10 15.82 2.42 -13.91
N ALA A 11 14.70 3.08 -13.61
CA ALA A 11 14.16 3.09 -12.25
C ALA A 11 13.94 1.64 -11.82
N GLU A 12 14.56 1.24 -10.72
CA GLU A 12 14.34 -0.09 -10.13
C GLU A 12 12.82 -0.22 -9.87
N PRO A 13 12.19 -1.32 -10.29
CA PRO A 13 10.79 -1.57 -9.97
C PRO A 13 10.66 -1.58 -8.45
N ALA A 14 9.68 -0.84 -7.92
CA ALA A 14 9.37 -0.78 -6.50
C ALA A 14 9.43 -2.20 -5.93
N THR A 15 10.44 -2.45 -5.10
CA THR A 15 10.69 -3.78 -4.56
C THR A 15 9.51 -4.09 -3.63
N VAL A 16 8.62 -4.97 -4.08
CA VAL A 16 7.66 -5.60 -3.17
C VAL A 16 8.54 -6.34 -2.17
N VAL A 17 8.59 -5.87 -0.93
CA VAL A 17 9.17 -6.62 0.18
C VAL A 17 8.22 -7.78 0.44
N THR A 18 8.32 -8.82 -0.38
CA THR A 18 7.72 -10.11 -0.08
C THR A 18 8.60 -10.71 1.02
N ASN A 19 8.06 -10.77 2.23
CA ASN A 19 8.72 -11.48 3.32
C ASN A 19 8.99 -12.91 2.85
N THR A 20 10.26 -13.25 2.65
CA THR A 20 10.73 -14.59 2.24
C THR A 20 10.74 -15.59 3.41
N THR A 21 10.05 -15.26 4.49
CA THR A 21 9.74 -16.18 5.58
C THR A 21 8.31 -16.66 5.39
N ASN A 22 8.04 -17.95 5.63
CA ASN A 22 6.67 -18.50 5.71
C ASN A 22 5.83 -17.88 6.86
N ALA A 23 6.25 -16.73 7.41
CA ALA A 23 5.60 -16.00 8.46
C ALA A 23 4.56 -15.07 7.84
N VAL A 24 3.29 -15.40 8.10
CA VAL A 24 2.18 -14.58 7.69
C VAL A 24 1.97 -13.48 8.73
N ASN A 25 2.35 -12.25 8.40
CA ASN A 25 2.30 -11.11 9.33
C ASN A 25 0.92 -10.51 9.42
N ASN A 26 0.49 -10.12 10.63
CA ASN A 26 -0.78 -9.41 10.85
C ASN A 26 -0.77 -8.00 10.24
N TYR A 27 0.39 -7.37 10.18
CA TYR A 27 0.55 -6.01 9.67
C TYR A 27 1.70 -5.93 8.69
N LEU A 28 1.51 -5.16 7.62
CA LEU A 28 2.54 -4.88 6.61
C LEU A 28 2.57 -3.38 6.28
N LEU A 29 3.76 -2.85 6.00
CA LEU A 29 3.95 -1.49 5.51
C LEU A 29 4.28 -1.50 4.03
N TYR A 30 3.63 -0.61 3.29
CA TYR A 30 3.80 -0.43 1.86
C TYR A 30 4.29 1.00 1.58
N PRO A 31 5.43 1.19 0.90
CA PRO A 31 5.91 2.51 0.58
C PRO A 31 4.99 3.19 -0.44
N THR A 32 4.85 4.51 -0.34
CA THR A 32 4.27 5.33 -1.40
C THR A 32 5.37 6.03 -2.21
N ALA A 33 5.01 6.75 -3.27
CA ALA A 33 5.97 7.61 -3.96
C ALA A 33 6.44 8.80 -3.11
N ASN A 34 5.66 9.21 -2.10
CA ASN A 34 6.16 10.12 -1.07
C ASN A 34 7.01 9.30 -0.10
N ILE A 35 8.32 9.54 -0.10
CA ILE A 35 9.29 8.78 0.70
C ILE A 35 9.08 8.87 2.21
N TYR A 36 8.28 9.83 2.68
CA TYR A 36 7.92 10.01 4.08
C TYR A 36 6.62 9.29 4.45
N THR A 37 5.87 8.77 3.47
CA THR A 37 4.53 8.22 3.65
C THR A 37 4.47 6.75 3.25
N PHE A 38 3.89 5.95 4.13
CA PHE A 38 3.59 4.54 3.95
C PHE A 38 2.10 4.28 4.15
N LEU A 39 1.63 3.16 3.60
CA LEU A 39 0.35 2.57 3.96
C LEU A 39 0.60 1.35 4.84
N LYS A 40 0.04 1.35 6.05
CA LYS A 40 0.01 0.19 6.93
C LYS A 40 -1.27 -0.58 6.66
N LEU A 41 -1.16 -1.87 6.37
CA LEU A 41 -2.28 -2.79 6.16
C LEU A 41 -2.40 -3.74 7.34
N ASP A 42 -3.60 -3.93 7.88
CA ASP A 42 -3.95 -5.11 8.67
C ASP A 42 -4.37 -6.22 7.70
N THR A 43 -3.52 -7.22 7.56
CA THR A 43 -3.67 -8.30 6.57
C THR A 43 -4.82 -9.23 6.90
N ARG A 44 -5.42 -9.11 8.08
CA ARG A 44 -6.55 -9.94 8.52
C ARG A 44 -7.88 -9.39 8.04
N ASN A 45 -8.06 -8.08 8.04
CA ASN A 45 -9.37 -7.45 7.81
C ASN A 45 -9.38 -6.36 6.73
N GLY A 46 -8.22 -6.00 6.17
CA GLY A 46 -8.12 -5.01 5.10
C GLY A 46 -8.14 -3.56 5.57
N LYS A 47 -8.06 -3.29 6.88
CA LYS A 47 -7.93 -1.92 7.40
C LYS A 47 -6.59 -1.33 6.99
N ILE A 48 -6.63 -0.06 6.59
CA ILE A 48 -5.44 0.67 6.13
C ILE A 48 -5.29 1.96 6.91
N TRP A 49 -4.05 2.28 7.27
CA TRP A 49 -3.64 3.55 7.84
C TRP A 49 -2.60 4.20 6.94
N GLN A 50 -2.66 5.52 6.83
CA GLN A 50 -1.53 6.31 6.35
C GLN A 50 -0.58 6.53 7.53
N VAL A 51 0.68 6.19 7.33
CA VAL A 51 1.77 6.39 8.29
C VAL A 51 2.75 7.38 7.69
N GLN A 52 3.01 8.49 8.38
CA GLN A 52 4.03 9.46 8.00
C GLN A 52 5.10 9.52 9.08
N TYR A 53 6.36 9.42 8.69
CA TYR A 53 7.51 9.66 9.58
C TYR A 53 8.23 10.96 9.21
N SER A 54 9.01 11.49 10.14
CA SER A 54 9.70 12.77 10.03
C SER A 54 10.98 12.74 10.87
N MET A 55 11.94 13.60 10.55
CA MET A 55 13.12 13.82 11.41
C MET A 55 12.88 14.94 12.44
N ASP A 56 11.76 15.66 12.30
CA ASP A 56 11.33 16.71 13.22
C ASP A 56 10.19 16.16 14.10
N GLU A 57 8.98 16.73 14.00
CA GLU A 57 7.82 16.33 14.83
C GLU A 57 6.52 16.14 14.01
N ASN A 58 6.61 16.04 12.67
CA ASN A 58 5.45 15.90 11.77
C ASN A 58 5.10 14.43 11.47
N GLU A 59 5.14 13.58 12.49
CA GLU A 59 4.83 12.15 12.39
C GLU A 59 3.38 11.88 12.76
N PHE A 60 2.72 11.01 12.02
CA PHE A 60 1.36 10.60 12.36
C PHE A 60 1.00 9.23 11.80
N GLU A 61 0.03 8.62 12.44
CA GLU A 61 -0.73 7.50 11.91
C GLU A 61 -2.21 7.88 11.88
N VAL A 62 -2.83 7.82 10.72
CA VAL A 62 -4.25 8.14 10.56
C VAL A 62 -4.95 7.07 9.74
N VAL A 63 -6.16 6.73 10.15
CA VAL A 63 -7.01 5.79 9.43
C VAL A 63 -7.26 6.31 8.00
N LEU A 64 -7.01 5.45 7.01
CA LEU A 64 -7.37 5.73 5.61
C LEU A 64 -8.83 5.34 5.36
N SER A 65 -9.26 4.21 5.92
CA SER A 65 -10.66 3.76 5.96
C SER A 65 -10.86 2.91 7.22
N ASP A 66 -11.92 3.19 7.97
CA ASP A 66 -12.22 2.51 9.24
C ASP A 66 -12.97 1.19 9.04
N LYS A 67 -13.49 0.96 7.83
CA LYS A 67 -14.32 -0.19 7.50
C LYS A 67 -13.50 -1.47 7.42
N GLU A 68 -13.86 -2.45 8.26
CA GLU A 68 -13.39 -3.83 8.11
C GLU A 68 -14.08 -4.48 6.91
N LEU A 69 -13.30 -5.16 6.07
CA LEU A 69 -13.82 -5.85 4.89
C LEU A 69 -14.29 -7.27 5.21
N VAL A 70 -13.79 -7.85 6.31
CA VAL A 70 -14.20 -9.15 6.84
C VAL A 70 -14.04 -9.19 8.35
N GLU A 71 -14.90 -9.95 9.01
CA GLU A 71 -14.79 -10.26 10.44
C GLU A 71 -13.94 -11.53 10.64
N ASN A 72 -13.04 -11.52 11.63
CA ASN A 72 -12.20 -12.67 11.99
C ASN A 72 -11.33 -13.24 10.84
N GLY A 73 -10.89 -12.39 9.92
CA GLY A 73 -10.02 -12.84 8.83
C GLY A 73 -8.65 -13.32 9.33
N LYS A 74 -7.99 -14.13 8.50
CA LYS A 74 -6.73 -14.78 8.85
C LYS A 74 -5.55 -13.87 8.49
N PRO A 75 -4.41 -13.95 9.21
CA PRO A 75 -3.22 -13.24 8.79
C PRO A 75 -2.93 -13.55 7.31
N GLY A 76 -2.58 -12.52 6.55
CA GLY A 76 -2.25 -12.63 5.12
C GLY A 76 -3.42 -12.77 4.17
N GLN A 77 -4.67 -12.66 4.64
CA GLN A 77 -5.85 -12.67 3.78
C GLN A 77 -5.92 -11.46 2.86
N PHE A 78 -5.39 -10.31 3.28
CA PHE A 78 -5.33 -9.11 2.48
C PHE A 78 -3.91 -8.75 2.08
N ALA A 79 -3.75 -8.32 0.84
CA ALA A 79 -2.49 -7.79 0.31
C ALA A 79 -2.75 -6.50 -0.49
N LEU A 80 -1.83 -5.53 -0.36
CA LEU A 80 -1.80 -4.33 -1.19
C LEU A 80 -0.82 -4.48 -2.35
N TYR A 81 -1.21 -3.96 -3.51
CA TYR A 81 -0.38 -3.86 -4.69
C TYR A 81 -0.25 -2.40 -5.12
N PRO A 82 0.98 -1.87 -5.23
CA PRO A 82 1.19 -0.54 -5.79
C PRO A 82 0.80 -0.51 -7.26
N THR A 83 0.21 0.60 -7.71
CA THR A 83 0.01 0.87 -9.13
C THR A 83 1.06 1.83 -9.66
N THR A 84 1.05 2.10 -10.97
CA THR A 84 1.85 3.17 -11.56
C THR A 84 1.34 4.57 -11.21
N ASN A 85 0.09 4.69 -10.72
CA ASN A 85 -0.43 5.93 -10.15
C ASN A 85 0.00 6.01 -8.68
N ASN A 86 0.77 7.04 -8.35
CA ASN A 86 1.34 7.27 -7.02
C ASN A 86 0.32 7.34 -5.88
N TRP A 87 -0.92 7.67 -6.19
CA TRP A 87 -2.01 7.84 -5.22
C TRP A 87 -2.87 6.59 -5.05
N THR A 88 -2.66 5.58 -5.90
CA THR A 88 -3.57 4.45 -6.04
C THR A 88 -2.87 3.11 -5.79
N PHE A 89 -3.53 2.26 -5.01
CA PHE A 89 -3.19 0.86 -4.76
C PHE A 89 -4.39 -0.04 -5.10
N LEU A 90 -4.12 -1.31 -5.33
CA LEU A 90 -5.13 -2.36 -5.36
C LEU A 90 -5.03 -3.19 -4.08
N LEU A 91 -6.15 -3.34 -3.38
CA LEU A 91 -6.26 -4.27 -2.26
C LEU A 91 -6.95 -5.53 -2.76
N ILE A 92 -6.37 -6.70 -2.51
CA ILE A 92 -6.99 -8.00 -2.82
C ILE A 92 -7.32 -8.74 -1.53
N ASP A 93 -8.46 -9.42 -1.51
CA ASP A 93 -8.73 -10.53 -0.59
C ASP A 93 -8.25 -11.81 -1.27
N THR A 94 -7.13 -12.37 -0.79
CA THR A 94 -6.51 -13.55 -1.36
C THR A 94 -7.33 -14.82 -1.14
N ALA A 95 -8.35 -14.79 -0.27
CA ALA A 95 -9.21 -15.95 -0.02
C ALA A 95 -10.36 -16.06 -1.03
N ASN A 96 -10.92 -14.94 -1.50
CA ASN A 96 -12.08 -14.95 -2.41
C ASN A 96 -11.88 -14.18 -3.73
N GLY A 97 -10.74 -13.50 -3.90
CA GLY A 97 -10.37 -12.80 -5.13
C GLY A 97 -11.03 -11.43 -5.31
N LYS A 98 -11.79 -10.92 -4.33
CA LYS A 98 -12.34 -9.55 -4.39
C LYS A 98 -11.22 -8.52 -4.39
N VAL A 99 -11.42 -7.45 -5.14
CA VAL A 99 -10.45 -6.37 -5.28
C VAL A 99 -11.12 -5.04 -4.96
N TRP A 100 -10.37 -4.15 -4.30
CA TRP A 100 -10.77 -2.78 -4.04
C TRP A 100 -9.76 -1.81 -4.61
N HIS A 101 -10.27 -0.71 -5.16
CA HIS A 101 -9.49 0.49 -5.45
C HIS A 101 -9.19 1.21 -4.13
N VAL A 102 -7.92 1.42 -3.82
CA VAL A 102 -7.47 2.20 -2.66
C VAL A 102 -6.81 3.48 -3.13
N GLN A 103 -7.31 4.64 -2.70
CA GLN A 103 -6.70 5.93 -2.94
C GLN A 103 -6.32 6.58 -1.61
N TRP A 104 -5.07 7.03 -1.52
CA TRP A 104 -4.57 7.80 -0.38
C TRP A 104 -4.38 9.26 -0.76
N SER A 105 -4.43 10.15 0.25
CA SER A 105 -4.19 11.59 0.08
C SER A 105 -3.84 12.22 1.42
N GLN A 106 -3.11 13.34 1.38
CA GLN A 106 -2.90 14.18 2.56
C GLN A 106 -4.22 14.84 3.02
N ASP A 107 -5.15 15.07 2.10
CA ASP A 107 -6.50 15.52 2.42
C ASP A 107 -7.39 14.30 2.70
N ALA A 108 -7.93 14.22 3.92
CA ALA A 108 -8.79 13.12 4.34
C ALA A 108 -10.04 12.95 3.46
N ASN A 109 -10.56 14.03 2.86
CA ASN A 109 -11.73 13.97 1.99
C ASN A 109 -11.47 13.29 0.65
N ASN A 110 -10.20 13.14 0.28
CA ASN A 110 -9.77 12.53 -0.98
C ASN A 110 -9.29 11.08 -0.79
N ARG A 111 -9.47 10.51 0.40
CA ARG A 111 -9.14 9.11 0.71
C ARG A 111 -10.34 8.22 0.41
N MET A 112 -10.12 7.06 -0.18
CA MET A 112 -11.21 6.13 -0.50
C MET A 112 -10.73 4.69 -0.61
N ILE A 113 -11.64 3.78 -0.24
CA ILE A 113 -11.56 2.35 -0.57
C ILE A 113 -12.91 1.95 -1.16
N ILE A 114 -12.94 1.59 -2.44
CA ILE A 114 -14.17 1.18 -3.13
C ILE A 114 -14.01 -0.19 -3.81
N PRO A 115 -15.02 -1.08 -3.75
CA PRO A 115 -14.95 -2.36 -4.44
C PRO A 115 -14.87 -2.16 -5.95
N ILE A 116 -14.14 -3.05 -6.63
CA ILE A 116 -14.13 -3.18 -8.08
C ILE A 116 -15.06 -4.34 -8.42
N GLU A 117 -16.23 -4.01 -8.98
CA GLU A 117 -17.24 -5.00 -9.35
C GLU A 117 -16.80 -5.82 -10.57
N SER A 118 -17.12 -7.12 -10.55
CA SER A 118 -17.00 -7.98 -11.72
C SER A 118 -18.13 -7.67 -12.72
N LEU A 119 -17.81 -7.68 -14.01
CA LEU A 119 -18.79 -7.55 -15.10
C LEU A 119 -19.68 -8.79 -15.25
#